data_AF-A0A537G1B0-F1
#
_entry.id   AF-A0A537G1B0-F1
#
_cell.length_a   1.000
_cell.length_b   1.000
_cell.length_c   1.000
_cell.angle_alpha   90.00
_cell.angle_beta   90.00
_cell.angle_gamma   90.00
#
_symmetry.space_group_name_H-M   'P 1'
#
loop_
_entity.id
_entity.type
_entity.pdbx_description
1 polymer ?
#
loop_
_entity_poly.entity_id
_entity_poly.type
_entity_poly.pdbx_seq_one_letter_code
_entity_poly.pdbx_strand_id
1 'polypeptide(L)' 'MREAMLTIGTLLLFFGGLGAIAATTPMGAGALITQATLVQMGWSISIFTVIAFIGAALIIRNR' A
#
# COMPACT_ATOMS: atom_id res chain seq x y z
N MET A 1 -21.89 -2.40 13.23
CA MET A 1 -20.98 -1.43 12.55
C MET A 1 -19.50 -1.71 12.83
N ARG A 2 -19.11 -2.15 14.03
CA ARG A 2 -17.73 -2.54 14.38
C ARG A 2 -17.11 -3.58 13.43
N GLU A 3 -17.79 -4.71 13.24
CA GLU A 3 -17.33 -5.79 12.35
C GLU A 3 -17.06 -5.31 10.92
N ALA A 4 -17.93 -4.46 10.38
CA ALA A 4 -17.73 -3.87 9.05
C ALA A 4 -16.46 -3.01 8.99
N MET A 5 -16.18 -2.23 10.03
CA MET A 5 -14.96 -1.40 10.11
C MET A 5 -13.69 -2.24 10.27
N LEU A 6 -13.76 -3.37 10.98
CA LEU A 6 -12.66 -4.33 11.06
C LEU A 6 -12.38 -4.97 9.70
N THR A 7 -13.42 -5.36 8.96
CA THR A 7 -13.28 -5.89 7.60
C THR A 7 -12.66 -4.85 6.68
N ILE A 8 -13.19 -3.62 6.65
CA ILE A 8 -12.63 -2.54 5.83
C ILE A 8 -11.18 -2.24 6.20
N GLY A 9 -10.88 -2.14 7.50
CA GLY A 9 -9.52 -1.90 7.99
C GLY A 9 -8.54 -3.00 7.53
N THR A 10 -8.96 -4.26 7.60
CA THR A 10 -8.16 -5.42 7.17
C THR A 10 -7.93 -5.41 5.67
N LEU A 11 -8.95 -5.11 4.87
CA LEU A 11 -8.83 -5.00 3.40
C LEU A 11 -7.86 -3.88 3.00
N LEU A 12 -7.99 -2.70 3.60
CA LEU A 12 -7.11 -1.57 3.32
C LEU A 12 -5.66 -1.86 3.74
N LEU A 13 -5.46 -2.49 4.90
CA LEU A 13 -4.13 -2.90 5.36
C LEU A 13 -3.49 -3.87 4.38
N PHE A 14 -4.23 -4.90 3.95
CA PHE A 14 -3.72 -5.93 3.06
C PHE A 14 -3.43 -5.40 1.66
N PHE A 15 -4.39 -4.71 1.02
CA PHE A 15 -4.21 -4.18 -0.33
C PHE A 15 -3.24 -3.00 -0.38
N GLY A 16 -3.16 -2.19 0.68
CA GLY A 16 -2.13 -1.16 0.81
C GLY A 16 -0.73 -1.78 0.90
N GLY A 17 -0.53 -2.83 1.70
CA GLY A 17 0.75 -3.54 1.77
C GLY A 17 1.14 -4.18 0.43
N LEU A 18 0.22 -4.90 -0.20
CA LEU A 18 0.47 -5.54 -1.50
C LEU A 18 0.73 -4.53 -2.61
N GLY A 19 -0.01 -3.41 -2.64
CA GLY A 19 0.18 -2.36 -3.65
C GLY A 19 1.55 -1.69 -3.55
N ALA A 20 2.07 -1.48 -2.33
CA ALA A 20 3.41 -0.94 -2.12
C ALA A 20 4.51 -1.89 -2.61
N ILE A 21 4.33 -3.21 -2.41
CA ILE A 21 5.24 -4.24 -2.94
C ILE A 21 5.13 -4.34 -4.47
N ALA A 22 3.92 -4.31 -5.01
CA ALA A 22 3.70 -4.36 -6.45
C ALA A 22 4.35 -3.14 -7.15
N ALA A 23 4.32 -1.96 -6.53
CA ALA A 23 4.96 -0.76 -7.05
C ALA A 23 6.48 -0.86 -7.21
N THR A 24 7.15 -1.80 -6.53
CA THR A 24 8.59 -2.05 -6.67
C THR A 24 8.94 -3.20 -7.60
N THR A 25 7.95 -3.90 -8.19
CA THR A 25 8.20 -4.99 -9.16
C THR A 25 9.07 -4.60 -10.37
N PRO A 26 9.08 -3.36 -10.87
CA PRO A 26 9.99 -2.97 -11.94
C PRO A 26 11.48 -2.98 -11.55
N MET A 27 11.82 -3.11 -10.26
CA MET A 27 13.21 -3.18 -9.76
C MET A 27 13.88 -4.56 -9.95
N GLY A 28 13.30 -5.44 -10.76
CA GLY A 28 13.91 -6.72 -11.10
C GLY A 28 15.35 -6.59 -11.61
N ALA A 29 16.17 -7.63 -11.39
CA ALA A 29 17.59 -7.61 -11.72
C ALA A 29 17.83 -7.24 -13.19
N GLY A 30 18.40 -6.05 -13.43
CA GLY A 30 18.76 -5.57 -14.77
C GLY A 30 17.79 -4.57 -15.41
N ALA A 31 16.74 -4.12 -14.73
CA ALA A 31 15.82 -3.12 -15.28
C ALA A 31 16.49 -1.74 -15.40
N LEU A 32 16.55 -1.21 -16.63
CA LEU A 32 16.86 0.21 -16.89
C LEU A 32 15.66 1.06 -16.45
N ILE A 33 15.68 1.55 -15.21
CA ILE A 33 14.64 2.42 -14.66
C ILE A 33 14.94 3.87 -15.06
N THR A 34 14.02 4.49 -15.81
CA THR A 34 14.10 5.91 -16.11
C THR A 34 13.80 6.74 -14.85
N GLN A 35 14.28 7.99 -14.79
CA GLN A 35 13.94 8.90 -13.69
C GLN A 35 12.43 9.09 -13.53
N ALA A 36 11.68 9.15 -14.63
CA ALA A 36 10.22 9.27 -14.61
C ALA A 36 9.56 8.04 -13.97
N THR A 37 10.01 6.83 -14.33
CA THR A 37 9.55 5.58 -13.73
C THR A 37 9.85 5.54 -12.24
N LEU A 38 11.04 5.96 -11.81
CA LEU A 38 11.43 6.01 -10.41
C LEU A 38 10.51 6.94 -9.59
N VAL A 39 10.18 8.12 -10.12
CA VAL A 39 9.26 9.06 -9.47
C VAL A 39 7.86 8.45 -9.35
N GLN A 40 7.35 7.81 -10.41
CA GLN A 40 6.04 7.14 -10.38
C GLN A 40 5.99 6.01 -9.34
N MET A 41 7.07 5.23 -9.22
CA MET A 41 7.20 4.20 -8.19
C MET A 41 7.16 4.81 -6.79
N GLY A 42 7.91 5.90 -6.54
CA GLY A 42 7.91 6.61 -5.26
C GLY A 42 6.51 7.10 -4.86
N TRP A 43 5.75 7.69 -5.81
CA TRP A 43 4.37 8.08 -5.59
C TRP A 43 3.47 6.88 -5.27
N SER A 44 3.60 5.81 -6.05
CA SER A 44 2.78 4.59 -5.88
C SER A 44 3.01 3.96 -4.50
N ILE A 45 4.28 3.78 -4.10
CA ILE A 45 4.65 3.26 -2.77
C ILE A 45 4.05 4.13 -1.68
N SER A 46 4.17 5.46 -1.81
CA SER A 46 3.67 6.41 -0.81
C SER A 46 2.15 6.30 -0.63
N ILE A 47 1.40 6.27 -1.72
CA ILE A 47 -0.07 6.15 -1.71
C ILE A 47 -0.50 4.84 -1.05
N PHE A 48 0.07 3.71 -1.48
CA PHE A 48 -0.30 2.40 -0.96
C PHE A 48 0.09 2.22 0.51
N THR A 49 1.21 2.81 0.94
CA THR A 49 1.61 2.85 2.34
C THR A 49 0.62 3.65 3.19
N VAL A 50 0.14 4.80 2.70
CA VAL A 50 -0.89 5.59 3.39
C VAL A 50 -2.19 4.79 3.51
N ILE A 51 -2.62 4.11 2.45
CA ILE A 51 -3.80 3.23 2.48
C ILE A 51 -3.64 2.15 3.56
N ALA A 52 -2.46 1.52 3.64
CA ALA A 52 -2.16 0.51 4.64
C ALA A 52 -2.27 1.07 6.07
N PHE A 53 -1.74 2.27 6.31
CA PHE A 53 -1.84 2.92 7.62
C PHE A 53 -3.27 3.27 8.02
N ILE A 54 -4.10 3.74 7.07
CA ILE A 54 -5.53 3.97 7.33
C ILE A 54 -6.21 2.66 7.72
N GLY A 55 -5.89 1.57 7.01
CA GLY A 55 -6.38 0.23 7.36
C GLY A 55 -6.01 -0.19 8.77
N ALA A 56 -4.72 -0.10 9.12
CA ALA A 56 -4.24 -0.42 10.47
C ALA A 56 -4.91 0.45 11.54
N ALA A 57 -5.06 1.76 11.31
CA ALA A 57 -5.71 2.67 12.24
C ALA A 57 -7.18 2.31 12.48
N LEU A 58 -7.90 1.90 11.43
CA LEU A 58 -9.28 1.42 11.55
C LEU A 58 -9.36 0.13 12.37
N ILE A 59 -8.44 -0.81 12.19
CA ILE A 59 -8.39 -2.04 13.01
C ILE A 59 -8.12 -1.68 14.47
N ILE A 60 -7.09 -0.88 14.75
CA ILE A 60 -6.69 -0.51 16.12
C ILE A 60 -7.80 0.24 16.85
N ARG A 61 -8.55 1.09 16.16
CA ARG A 61 -9.67 1.85 16.75
C ARG A 61 -10.90 0.98 17.06
N ASN A 62 -11.13 -0.07 16.28
CA ASN A 62 -12.36 -0.89 16.36
C ASN A 62 -12.15 -2.28 16.97
N ARG A 63 -10.92 -2.61 17.39
CA ARG A 63 -10.60 -3.85 18.11
C ARG A 63 -11.18 -3.87 19.51
#